data_AF-D6Q1Q6-F1
#
_entry.id   AF-D6Q1Q6-F1
#
_cell.length_a   1.000
_cell.length_b   1.000
_cell.length_c   1.000
_cell.angle_alpha   90.00
_cell.angle_beta   90.00
_cell.angle_gamma   90.00
#
_symmetry.space_group_name_H-M   'P 1'
#
loop_
_entity.id
_entity.type
_entity.pdbx_description
1 polymer ?
#
loop_
_entity_poly.entity_id
_entity_poly.type
_entity_poly.pdbx_seq_one_letter_code
_entity_poly.pdbx_strand_id
1 'polypeptide(L)' 'LVCHVSGFHPKPVQVTWMRGEQEQQGTQRGDILPHADGTWYLRVTLDVAA' A
#
# COMPACT_ATOMS: atom_id res chain seq x y z
N LEU A 1 8.35 7.29 4.08
CA LEU A 1 7.83 6.04 4.71
C LEU A 1 7.45 5.04 3.62
N VAL A 2 7.63 3.73 3.87
CA VAL A 2 7.28 2.66 2.93
C VAL A 2 6.49 1.58 3.67
N CYS A 3 5.32 1.22 3.13
CA CYS A 3 4.47 0.13 3.60
C CYS A 3 4.47 -0.99 2.55
N HIS A 4 4.69 -2.22 2.99
CA HIS A 4 4.66 -3.43 2.17
C HIS A 4 3.43 -4.25 2.55
N VAL A 5 2.57 -4.54 1.57
CA VAL A 5 1.38 -5.38 1.74
C VAL A 5 1.53 -6.58 0.83
N SER A 6 1.49 -7.79 1.38
CA SER A 6 1.82 -9.03 0.68
C SER A 6 0.88 -10.14 1.10
N GLY A 7 0.61 -11.09 0.19
CA GLY A 7 -0.16 -12.29 0.51
C GLY A 7 -1.68 -12.08 0.54
N PHE A 8 -2.20 -10.98 -0.03
CA PHE A 8 -3.63 -10.70 -0.03
C PHE A 8 -4.35 -11.33 -1.23
N HIS A 9 -5.59 -11.75 -0.99
CA HIS A 9 -6.52 -12.27 -1.99
C HIS A 9 -7.96 -12.04 -1.49
N PRO A 10 -8.91 -11.54 -2.31
CA PRO A 10 -8.81 -11.24 -3.74
C PRO A 10 -8.03 -9.94 -4.06
N LYS A 11 -7.83 -9.62 -5.35
CA LYS A 11 -7.02 -8.48 -5.83
C LYS A 11 -7.44 -7.09 -5.31
N PRO A 12 -8.74 -6.75 -5.18
CA PRO A 12 -9.13 -5.42 -4.70
C PRO A 12 -8.69 -5.20 -3.25
N VAL A 13 -7.89 -4.15 -3.03
CA VAL A 13 -7.44 -3.72 -1.70
C VAL A 13 -7.36 -2.20 -1.65
N GLN A 14 -7.64 -1.61 -0.50
CA GLN A 14 -7.45 -0.19 -0.23
C GLN A 14 -6.42 -0.03 0.90
N VAL A 15 -5.36 0.70 0.61
CA VAL A 15 -4.25 0.94 1.55
C VAL A 15 -3.87 2.40 1.43
N THR A 16 -3.86 3.11 2.55
CA THR A 16 -3.52 4.54 2.62
C THR A 16 -2.74 4.83 3.89
N TRP A 17 -1.96 5.91 3.90
CA TRP A 17 -1.32 6.39 5.11
C TRP A 17 -2.30 7.22 5.93
N MET A 18 -2.26 7.03 7.25
CA MET A 18 -3.12 7.73 8.21
C MET A 18 -2.27 8.52 9.21
N ARG A 19 -2.80 9.67 9.65
CA ARG A 19 -2.34 10.39 10.84
C ARG A 19 -3.54 10.53 11.78
N GLY A 20 -3.63 9.63 12.77
CA GLY A 20 -4.89 9.45 13.49
C GLY A 20 -5.98 8.97 12.53
N GLU A 21 -7.10 9.69 12.46
CA GLU A 21 -8.22 9.39 11.55
C GLU A 21 -8.10 10.10 10.18
N GLN A 22 -7.06 10.93 9.98
CA GLN A 22 -6.87 11.71 8.74
C GLN A 22 -6.05 10.93 7.69
N GLU A 23 -6.64 10.69 6.53
CA GLU A 23 -5.90 10.17 5.36
C GLU A 23 -4.84 11.16 4.86
N GLN A 24 -3.64 10.67 4.54
CA GLN A 24 -2.54 11.48 4.02
C GLN A 24 -2.63 11.57 2.49
N GLN A 25 -2.88 12.77 1.96
CA GLN A 25 -2.99 13.02 0.51
C GLN A 25 -1.69 12.71 -0.25
N GLY A 26 -0.53 12.75 0.42
CA GLY A 26 0.77 12.37 -0.17
C GLY A 26 0.98 10.86 -0.32
N THR A 27 -0.03 10.04 0.00
CA THR A 27 0.04 8.59 -0.19
C THR A 27 0.19 8.27 -1.66
N GLN A 28 1.31 7.65 -2.01
CA GLN A 28 1.58 7.14 -3.35
C GLN A 28 1.40 5.62 -3.34
N ARG A 29 0.49 5.14 -4.19
CA ARG A 29 0.21 3.73 -4.36
C ARG A 29 0.98 3.20 -5.57
N GLY A 30 1.83 2.20 -5.36
CA GLY A 30 2.50 1.49 -6.43
C GLY A 30 1.58 0.50 -7.14
N ASP A 31 2.13 -0.20 -8.12
CA ASP A 31 1.41 -1.24 -8.84
C ASP A 31 1.08 -2.45 -7.95
N ILE A 32 -0.05 -3.10 -8.23
CA ILE A 32 -0.40 -4.39 -7.64
C ILE A 32 0.26 -5.49 -8.46
N LEU A 33 1.27 -6.14 -7.88
CA LEU A 33 2.08 -7.16 -8.55
C LEU A 33 1.62 -8.58 -8.15
N PRO A 34 1.58 -9.53 -9.09
CA PRO A 34 1.19 -10.91 -8.79
C PRO A 34 2.31 -11.69 -8.08
N HIS A 35 1.94 -12.59 -7.20
CA HIS A 35 2.80 -13.66 -6.70
C HIS A 35 2.50 -15.00 -7.39
N ALA A 36 3.47 -15.91 -7.36
CA ALA A 36 3.33 -17.25 -7.95
C ALA A 36 2.31 -18.14 -7.21
N ASP A 37 2.02 -17.86 -5.95
CA ASP A 37 1.05 -18.58 -5.11
C ASP A 37 -0.40 -18.12 -5.32
N GLY A 38 -0.65 -17.22 -6.27
CA GLY A 38 -1.98 -16.67 -6.57
C GLY A 38 -2.40 -15.50 -5.67
N THR A 39 -1.53 -15.05 -4.77
CA THR A 39 -1.73 -13.83 -3.99
C THR A 39 -1.14 -12.59 -4.67
N TRP A 40 -1.30 -11.43 -4.06
CA TRP A 40 -0.84 -10.15 -4.59
C TRP A 40 0.09 -9.42 -3.62
N TYR A 41 0.88 -8.52 -4.19
CA TYR A 41 1.77 -7.59 -3.49
C TYR A 41 1.47 -6.15 -3.90
N LEU A 42 1.60 -5.23 -2.94
CA LEU A 42 1.44 -3.80 -3.13
C LEU A 42 2.44 -3.04 -2.25
N ARG A 43 3.08 -2.01 -2.82
CA ARG A 43 3.88 -1.03 -2.08
C ARG A 43 3.15 0.30 -2.00
N VAL A 44 3.13 0.91 -0.81
CA VAL A 44 2.56 2.25 -0.59
C VAL A 44 3.57 3.14 0.09
N THR A 45 3.86 4.30 -0.49
CA THR A 45 4.86 5.25 0.00
C THR A 45 4.21 6.56 0.45
N LEU A 46 4.86 7.25 1.36
CA LEU A 46 4.51 8.61 1.78
C LEU A 46 5.81 9.36 2.05
N ASP A 47 6.07 10.42 1.29
CA ASP A 47 7.17 11.33 1.55
C ASP A 47 6.81 12.25 2.72
N VAL A 48 7.72 12.35 3.68
CA VAL A 48 7.58 13.19 4.88
C VAL A 48 8.85 13.98 5.08
N ALA A 49 8.75 15.17 5.69
CA ALA A 49 9.92 15.90 6.13
C ALA A 49 10.72 15.07 7.14
N ALA A 50 12.05 15.21 7.10
CA ALA A 50 12.98 14.56 8.01
C ALA A 50 13.01 15.24 9.38
#